data_AF-A0AAX0AUL4-F1
#
_entry.id   AF-A0AAX0AUL4-F1
#
_cell.length_a   1.000
_cell.length_b   1.000
_cell.length_c   1.000
_cell.angle_alpha   90.00
_cell.angle_beta   90.00
_cell.angle_gamma   90.00
#
_symmetry.space_group_name_H-M   'P 1'
#
loop_
_entity.id
_entity.type
_entity.pdbx_description
1 polymer ?
#
loop_
_entity_poly.entity_id
_entity_poly.type
_entity_poly.pdbx_seq_one_letter_code
_entity_poly.pdbx_strand_id
1 'polypeptide(L)'
;MNFDYIENLVRRCKNNDETAKEKLTDEFKPLIYNISKKTFVDGYSIYDIQQECYKSLFKSVSMYNLEKHRFVAYATNAIKNNVNDLIRKMNFKSSTDSNDALSFHDNFEEDIPSQ
;
A
#
# COMPACT_ATOMS: atom_id res chain seq x y z
N MET A 1 2.51 -16.89 15.61
CA MET A 1 1.33 -16.02 15.74
C MET A 1 0.18 -16.85 16.28
N ASN A 2 -0.44 -16.44 17.39
CA ASN A 2 -1.58 -17.14 17.99
C ASN A 2 -2.88 -16.57 17.41
N PHE A 3 -3.65 -17.38 16.68
CA PHE A 3 -4.84 -16.90 15.97
C PHE A 3 -5.95 -16.39 16.89
N ASP A 4 -6.24 -17.09 17.99
CA ASP A 4 -7.33 -16.69 18.90
C ASP A 4 -6.97 -15.41 19.67
N TYR A 5 -5.68 -15.23 19.99
CA TYR A 5 -5.18 -13.97 20.55
C TYR A 5 -5.37 -12.81 19.57
N ILE A 6 -5.06 -13.00 18.29
CA ILE A 6 -5.28 -11.98 17.26
C ILE A 6 -6.77 -11.64 17.12
N GLU A 7 -7.66 -12.63 17.09
CA GLU A 7 -9.12 -12.38 17.04
C GLU A 7 -9.58 -11.55 18.25
N ASN A 8 -9.04 -11.82 19.44
CA ASN A 8 -9.33 -11.02 20.63
C ASN A 8 -8.84 -9.57 20.50
N LEU A 9 -7.61 -9.37 20.02
CA LEU A 9 -7.06 -8.04 19.77
C LEU A 9 -7.92 -7.26 18.76
N VAL A 10 -8.36 -7.90 17.68
CA VAL A 10 -9.18 -7.27 16.65
C VAL A 10 -10.55 -6.83 17.21
N ARG A 11 -11.18 -7.66 18.05
CA ARG A 11 -12.42 -7.26 18.76
C ARG A 11 -12.21 -6.03 19.63
N ARG A 12 -11.11 -5.98 20.37
CA ARG A 12 -10.75 -4.83 21.21
C ARG A 12 -10.42 -3.59 20.38
N CYS A 13 -9.71 -3.75 19.27
CA CYS A 13 -9.38 -2.64 18.35
C CYS A 13 -10.65 -1.99 17.78
N LYS A 14 -11.68 -2.78 17.44
CA LYS A 14 -12.99 -2.26 16.99
C LYS A 14 -13.69 -1.43 18.07
N ASN A 15 -13.39 -1.67 19.34
CA ASN A 15 -13.87 -0.89 20.49
C ASN A 15 -12.93 0.29 20.85
N ASN A 16 -12.05 0.69 19.92
CA ASN A 16 -11.09 1.80 20.10
C ASN A 16 -10.03 1.60 21.19
N ASP A 17 -9.73 0.36 21.58
CA ASP A 17 -8.64 0.06 22.51
C ASP A 17 -7.27 0.28 21.85
N GLU A 18 -6.54 1.31 22.29
CA GLU A 18 -5.22 1.68 21.76
C GLU A 18 -4.14 0.64 22.06
N THR A 19 -4.15 0.07 23.27
CA THR A 19 -3.20 -0.99 23.65
C THR A 19 -3.39 -2.23 22.78
N ALA A 20 -4.63 -2.55 22.38
CA ALA A 20 -4.89 -3.63 21.46
C ALA A 20 -4.37 -3.32 20.04
N LYS A 21 -4.45 -2.05 19.58
CA LYS A 21 -3.90 -1.63 18.28
C LYS A 21 -2.38 -1.76 18.26
N GLU A 22 -1.69 -1.34 19.31
CA GLU A 22 -0.23 -1.50 19.42
C GLU A 22 0.18 -2.97 19.36
N LYS A 23 -0.44 -3.81 20.19
CA LYS A 23 -0.17 -5.26 20.20
C LYS A 23 -0.45 -5.92 18.85
N LEU A 24 -1.53 -5.52 18.18
CA LEU A 24 -1.85 -6.03 16.85
C LEU A 24 -0.78 -5.61 15.82
N THR A 25 -0.30 -4.37 15.92
CA THR A 25 0.77 -3.83 15.07
C THR A 25 2.06 -4.63 15.26
N ASP A 26 2.45 -4.91 16.51
CA ASP A 26 3.64 -5.68 16.83
C ASP A 26 3.59 -7.11 16.28
N GLU A 27 2.44 -7.77 16.36
CA GLU A 27 2.26 -9.12 15.81
C GLU A 27 2.41 -9.14 14.28
N PHE A 28 1.96 -8.08 13.58
CA PHE A 28 2.07 -7.98 12.12
C PHE A 28 3.40 -7.38 11.64
N LYS A 29 4.19 -6.76 12.53
CA LYS A 29 5.44 -6.08 12.21
C LYS A 29 6.44 -6.96 11.46
N PRO A 30 6.69 -8.24 11.81
CA PRO A 30 7.62 -9.09 11.05
C PRO A 30 7.17 -9.33 9.60
N LEU A 31 5.86 -9.53 9.39
CA LEU A 31 5.27 -9.71 8.06
C LEU A 31 5.43 -8.43 7.23
N ILE A 32 5.05 -7.29 7.80
CA ILE A 32 5.10 -5.99 7.14
C ILE A 32 6.55 -5.62 6.79
N TYR A 33 7.49 -5.85 7.71
CA TYR A 33 8.91 -5.63 7.45
C TYR A 33 9.41 -6.49 6.29
N ASN A 34 9.06 -7.78 6.26
CA ASN A 34 9.49 -8.69 5.19
C ASN A 34 8.89 -8.33 3.83
N ILE A 35 7.61 -7.93 3.78
CA ILE A 35 6.97 -7.44 2.55
C ILE A 35 7.67 -6.17 2.07
N SER A 36 7.86 -5.20 2.96
CA SER A 36 8.45 -3.90 2.62
C SER A 36 9.88 -4.04 2.12
N LYS A 37 10.69 -4.91 2.76
CA LYS A 37 12.07 -5.17 2.33
C LYS A 37 12.16 -5.81 0.94
N LYS A 38 11.15 -6.59 0.54
CA LYS A 38 11.09 -7.27 -0.77
C LYS A 38 10.38 -6.45 -1.85
N THR A 39 9.82 -5.31 -1.48
CA THR A 39 9.04 -4.48 -2.37
C THR A 39 9.88 -3.29 -2.80
N PHE A 40 9.99 -3.08 -4.11
CA PHE A 40 10.59 -1.89 -4.68
C PHE A 40 9.53 -1.15 -5.49
N VAL A 41 9.36 0.14 -5.19
CA VAL A 41 8.45 1.04 -5.89
C VAL A 41 9.21 2.35 -6.08
N ASP A 42 9.25 2.84 -7.31
CA ASP A 42 9.96 4.09 -7.61
C ASP A 42 9.36 5.27 -6.83
N GLY A 43 10.23 6.12 -6.29
CA GLY A 43 9.86 7.24 -5.42
C GLY A 43 9.35 6.87 -4.02
N TYR A 44 9.39 5.59 -3.60
CA TYR A 44 8.98 5.15 -2.27
C TYR A 44 10.17 4.67 -1.44
N SER A 45 10.23 5.11 -0.18
CA SER A 45 11.11 4.51 0.81
C SER A 45 10.51 3.23 1.39
N ILE A 46 11.35 2.42 2.05
CA ILE A 46 10.87 1.23 2.77
C ILE A 46 9.82 1.61 3.85
N TYR A 47 9.95 2.80 4.44
CA TYR A 47 9.00 3.28 5.45
C TYR A 47 7.65 3.62 4.81
N ASP A 48 7.63 4.16 3.60
CA ASP A 48 6.38 4.44 2.88
C ASP A 48 5.60 3.15 2.61
N ILE A 49 6.30 2.09 2.19
CA ILE A 49 5.68 0.76 2.00
C ILE A 49 5.17 0.19 3.32
N GLN A 50 5.91 0.35 4.42
CA GLN A 50 5.45 -0.07 5.75
C GLN A 50 4.17 0.66 6.15
N GLN A 51 4.12 1.98 5.93
CA GLN A 51 2.94 2.79 6.26
C GLN A 51 1.71 2.39 5.43
N GLU A 52 1.87 2.11 4.14
CA GLU A 52 0.78 1.57 3.31
C GLU A 52 0.28 0.21 3.81
N CYS A 53 1.20 -0.68 4.22
CA CYS A 53 0.82 -1.95 4.84
C CYS A 53 0.02 -1.75 6.14
N TYR A 54 0.45 -0.84 7.03
CA TYR A 54 -0.27 -0.54 8.26
C TYR A 54 -1.63 0.09 7.99
N LYS A 55 -1.76 1.00 7.02
CA LYS A 55 -3.05 1.55 6.58
C LYS A 55 -4.00 0.41 6.14
N SER A 56 -3.49 -0.54 5.34
CA SER A 56 -4.26 -1.70 4.91
C SER A 56 -4.65 -2.61 6.08
N LEU A 57 -3.76 -2.82 7.06
CA LEU A 57 -4.06 -3.57 8.28
C LEU A 57 -5.20 -2.93 9.08
N PHE A 58 -5.13 -1.63 9.37
CA PHE A 58 -6.16 -0.94 10.14
C PHE A 58 -7.48 -0.84 9.37
N LYS A 59 -7.44 -0.64 8.04
CA LYS A 59 -8.63 -0.74 7.19
C LYS A 59 -9.25 -2.14 7.29
N SER A 60 -8.42 -3.19 7.31
CA SER A 60 -8.89 -4.56 7.49
C SER A 60 -9.57 -4.73 8.85
N VAL A 61 -9.03 -4.19 9.94
CA VAL A 61 -9.70 -4.21 11.26
C VAL A 61 -11.10 -3.61 11.19
N SER A 62 -11.24 -2.43 10.56
CA SER A 62 -12.53 -1.76 10.43
C SER A 62 -13.52 -2.59 9.62
N MET A 63 -13.10 -3.13 8.48
CA MET A 63 -13.97 -3.86 7.53
C MET A 63 -14.19 -5.33 7.89
N TYR A 64 -13.40 -5.88 8.81
CA TYR A 64 -13.41 -7.31 9.11
C TYR A 64 -14.75 -7.77 9.73
N ASN A 65 -15.26 -8.89 9.22
CA ASN A 65 -16.40 -9.61 9.78
C ASN A 65 -15.91 -10.90 10.45
N LEU A 66 -16.24 -11.04 11.73
CA LEU A 66 -15.84 -12.15 12.61
C LEU A 66 -16.43 -13.52 12.21
N GLU A 67 -17.49 -13.54 11.39
CA GLU A 67 -18.21 -14.77 11.04
C GLU A 67 -17.70 -15.46 9.78
N LYS A 68 -16.87 -14.79 8.96
CA LYS A 68 -16.50 -15.29 7.63
C LYS A 68 -15.25 -16.17 7.62
N HIS A 69 -14.12 -15.59 7.99
CA HIS A 69 -12.79 -16.21 7.85
C HIS A 69 -11.86 -15.63 8.92
N ARG A 70 -10.75 -16.32 9.24
CA ARG A 70 -9.77 -15.84 10.24
C ARG A 70 -9.15 -14.50 9.82
N PHE A 71 -8.96 -13.60 10.79
CA PHE A 71 -8.45 -12.25 10.55
C PHE A 71 -7.06 -12.25 9.93
N VAL A 72 -6.17 -13.14 10.38
CA VAL A 72 -4.78 -13.19 9.90
C VAL A 72 -4.73 -13.44 8.40
N ALA A 73 -5.51 -14.39 7.90
CA ALA A 73 -5.57 -14.70 6.47
C ALA A 73 -6.14 -13.51 5.67
N TYR A 74 -7.23 -12.93 6.18
CA TYR A 74 -7.88 -11.76 5.58
C TYR A 74 -6.95 -10.56 5.48
N ALA A 75 -6.36 -10.15 6.59
CA ALA A 75 -5.46 -9.00 6.67
C ALA A 75 -4.21 -9.23 5.82
N THR A 76 -3.63 -10.44 5.85
CA THR A 76 -2.47 -10.78 5.02
C THR A 76 -2.79 -10.63 3.52
N ASN A 77 -3.96 -11.10 3.08
CA ASN A 77 -4.40 -10.95 1.69
C ASN A 77 -4.66 -9.50 1.34
N ALA A 78 -5.31 -8.74 2.22
CA ALA A 78 -5.56 -7.31 2.02
C ALA A 78 -4.26 -6.51 1.87
N ILE A 79 -3.28 -6.74 2.76
CA ILE A 79 -1.96 -6.09 2.69
C ILE A 79 -1.25 -6.41 1.38
N LYS A 80 -1.18 -7.69 0.99
CA LYS A 80 -0.55 -8.09 -0.28
C LYS A 80 -1.23 -7.46 -1.49
N ASN A 81 -2.56 -7.42 -1.50
CA ASN A 81 -3.32 -6.81 -2.59
C ASN A 81 -3.05 -5.31 -2.68
N ASN A 82 -3.04 -4.60 -1.54
CA ASN A 82 -2.73 -3.18 -1.49
C ASN A 82 -1.32 -2.86 -2.02
N VAL A 83 -0.31 -3.65 -1.65
CA VAL A 83 1.06 -3.48 -2.17
C VAL A 83 1.13 -3.77 -3.67
N ASN A 84 0.46 -4.82 -4.15
CA ASN A 84 0.39 -5.12 -5.57
C ASN A 84 -0.35 -4.03 -6.37
N ASP A 85 -1.40 -3.44 -5.81
CA ASP A 85 -2.10 -2.30 -6.39
C ASP A 85 -1.17 -1.08 -6.50
N LEU A 86 -0.36 -0.82 -5.47
CA LEU A 86 0.62 0.27 -5.47
C LEU A 86 1.64 0.10 -6.59
N ILE A 87 2.22 -1.10 -6.73
CA ILE A 87 3.19 -1.42 -7.80
C ILE A 87 2.55 -1.21 -9.17
N ARG A 88 1.32 -1.72 -9.39
CA ARG A 88 0.60 -1.55 -10.66
C ARG A 88 0.38 -0.09 -11.01
N LYS A 89 -0.02 0.74 -10.04
CA LYS A 89 -0.25 2.17 -10.25
C LYS A 89 1.01 2.91 -10.68
N MET A 90 2.17 2.55 -10.13
CA MET A 90 3.42 3.19 -10.52
C MET A 90 3.90 2.75 -11.90
N ASN A 91 3.78 1.46 -12.24
CA ASN A 91 4.10 0.98 -13.58
C ASN A 91 3.20 1.61 -14.67
N PHE A 92 1.95 1.91 -14.33
CA PHE A 92 1.06 2.63 -15.24
C PHE A 92 1.48 4.08 -15.42
N LYS A 93 1.82 4.78 -14.33
CA LYS A 93 2.28 6.18 -14.38
C LYS A 93 3.56 6.36 -15.18
N SER A 94 4.53 5.45 -15.03
CA SER A 94 5.76 5.49 -15.84
C SER A 94 5.49 5.29 -17.33
N SER A 95 4.43 4.56 -17.69
CA SER A 95 4.06 4.31 -19.09
C SER A 95 3.37 5.51 -19.76
N THR A 96 2.68 6.36 -18.99
CA THR A 96 2.06 7.60 -19.49
C THR A 96 3.04 8.76 -19.54
N ASP A 97 3.94 8.88 -18.55
CA ASP A 97 4.94 9.96 -18.51
C ASP A 97 5.95 9.89 -19.67
N SER A 98 6.26 8.70 -20.20
CA SER A 98 7.10 8.55 -21.41
C SER A 98 6.43 9.04 -22.70
N ASN A 99 5.10 9.20 -22.74
CA ASN A 99 4.40 9.71 -23.92
C ASN A 99 4.22 11.24 -23.89
N ASP A 100 4.12 11.85 -22.69
CA ASP A 100 3.96 13.31 -22.56
C ASP A 100 5.29 14.09 -22.71
N ALA A 101 6.45 13.44 -22.52
CA ALA A 101 7.75 14.09 -22.70
C ALA A 101 8.19 14.27 -24.17
N LEU A 102 7.44 13.72 -25.14
CA LEU A 102 7.82 13.74 -26.57
C LEU A 102 7.01 14.71 -27.43
N SER A 103 6.13 15.54 -26.88
CA SER A 103 5.32 16.49 -27.67
C SER A 103 5.73 17.96 -27.56
N PHE A 104 7.02 18.30 -27.68
CA PHE A 104 7.44 19.70 -27.93
C PHE A 104 8.67 19.77 -28.83
N HIS A 105 8.60 19.12 -29.99
CA HIS A 105 9.42 19.53 -31.12
C HIS A 105 8.61 19.35 -32.38
N ASP A 106 7.83 20.38 -32.72
CA ASP A 106 7.56 20.70 -34.11
C ASP A 106 7.08 22.15 -34.23
N ASN A 107 7.73 22.88 -35.14
CA ASN A 107 7.39 24.20 -35.68
C ASN A 107 7.93 25.43 -34.94
N PHE A 108 9.26 25.61 -34.98
CA PHE A 108 9.90 26.93 -34.95
C PHE A 108 10.68 27.16 -36.26
N GLU A 109 10.02 26.99 -37.41
CA GLU A 109 10.57 27.42 -38.70
C GLU A 109 9.40 27.73 -39.64
N GLU A 110 8.81 28.90 -39.49
CA GLU A 110 8.10 29.64 -40.56
C GLU A 110 7.70 31.01 -39.98
N ASP A 111 8.67 31.93 -39.99
CA ASP A 111 8.47 33.37 -40.21
C ASP A 111 9.77 34.12 -39.89
N ILE A 112 10.81 33.89 -40.71
CA ILE A 112 11.78 34.96 -40.95
C ILE A 112 11.31 35.64 -42.23
N PRO A 113 10.66 36.82 -42.16
CA PRO A 113 10.36 37.57 -43.36
C PRO A 113 11.68 37.97 -44.02
N SER A 114 11.94 37.40 -45.20
CA SER A 114 12.96 37.88 -46.11
C SER A 114 12.48 39.17 -46.77
N GLN A 115 13.25 40.24 -46.53
CA GLN A 115 13.21 41.60 -47.08
C GLN A 115 12.28 42.62 -46.42
#